data_AF-R7V9A8-F1
#
_entry.id   AF-R7V9A8-F1
#
_cell.length_a   1.000
_cell.length_b   1.000
_cell.length_c   1.000
_cell.angle_alpha   90.00
_cell.angle_beta   90.00
_cell.angle_gamma   90.00
#
_symmetry.space_group_name_H-M   'P 1'
#
loop_
_entity.id
_entity.type
_entity.pdbx_description
1 polymer ?
#
loop_
_entity_poly.entity_id
_entity_poly.type
_entity_poly.pdbx_seq_one_letter_code
_entity_poly.pdbx_strand_id
1 'polypeptide(L)'
;MANMRAVQSLNTYAWLALDNIWAIFVIGVLVVFYWRGTWELLDYNLYPDDGAKSTWICVAIGNGGLFFAAMLQETFNKHMTSKNATSKWILWFFFNHLFSYVMGFFSVCHWRGIWHGLNHYTGKTDESYIYSLIVVLPNCVTRPGAVYYCLWW
;
A
#
# COMPACT_ATOMS: atom_id res chain seq x y z
N MET A 1 33.57 -22.41 20.06
CA MET A 1 33.09 -21.81 18.79
C MET A 1 31.61 -22.08 18.49
N ALA A 2 31.08 -23.30 18.66
CA ALA A 2 29.67 -23.61 18.40
C ALA A 2 28.67 -22.82 19.30
N ASN A 3 28.97 -22.69 20.60
CA ASN A 3 28.11 -21.99 21.55
C ASN A 3 27.96 -20.48 21.22
N MET A 4 29.04 -19.84 20.76
CA MET A 4 29.00 -18.42 20.35
C MET A 4 28.14 -18.19 19.10
N ARG A 5 28.15 -19.11 18.13
CA ARG A 5 27.28 -19.01 16.95
C ARG A 5 25.80 -19.21 17.30
N ALA A 6 25.51 -20.13 18.21
CA ALA A 6 24.13 -20.38 18.66
C ALA A 6 23.53 -19.20 19.42
N VAL A 7 24.31 -18.55 20.30
CA VAL A 7 23.89 -17.33 21.01
C VAL A 7 23.66 -16.18 20.02
N GLN A 8 24.53 -16.04 19.02
CA GLN A 8 24.39 -15.00 18.00
C GLN A 8 23.16 -15.22 17.11
N SER A 9 22.85 -16.47 16.74
CA SER A 9 21.62 -16.79 16.00
C SER A 9 20.36 -16.53 16.83
N LEU A 10 20.34 -16.93 18.12
CA LEU A 10 19.21 -16.68 19.01
C LEU A 10 18.93 -15.18 19.17
N ASN A 11 19.98 -14.37 19.31
CA ASN A 11 19.86 -12.92 19.39
C ASN A 11 19.23 -12.34 18.11
N THR A 12 19.68 -12.78 16.93
CA THR A 12 19.09 -12.36 15.64
C THR A 12 17.61 -12.72 15.54
N TYR A 13 17.21 -13.93 15.95
CA TYR A 13 15.80 -14.32 15.94
C TYR A 13 14.96 -13.51 16.95
N ALA A 14 15.53 -13.14 18.10
CA ALA A 14 14.87 -12.28 19.07
C ALA A 14 14.62 -10.87 18.51
N TRP A 15 15.63 -10.24 17.88
CA TRP A 15 15.45 -8.94 17.20
C TRP A 15 14.41 -9.02 16.10
N LEU A 16 14.46 -10.07 15.27
CA LEU A 16 13.48 -10.27 14.21
C LEU A 16 12.06 -10.42 14.77
N ALA A 17 11.89 -11.14 15.87
CA ALA A 17 10.59 -11.31 16.52
C ALA A 17 10.06 -9.97 17.04
N LEU A 18 10.91 -9.17 17.69
CA LEU A 18 10.55 -7.84 18.18
C LEU A 18 10.17 -6.89 17.03
N ASP A 19 10.95 -6.87 15.95
CA ASP A 19 10.65 -6.06 14.77
C ASP A 19 9.30 -6.44 14.14
N ASN A 20 8.99 -7.74 14.07
CA ASN A 20 7.71 -8.21 13.54
C ASN A 20 6.54 -7.85 14.46
N ILE A 21 6.68 -8.02 15.78
CA ILE A 21 5.65 -7.63 16.75
C ILE A 21 5.38 -6.13 16.62
N TRP A 22 6.43 -5.31 16.57
CA TRP A 22 6.31 -3.87 16.37
C TRP A 22 5.61 -3.52 15.05
N ALA A 23 6.00 -4.18 13.95
CA ALA A 23 5.40 -3.96 12.65
C ALA A 23 3.91 -4.34 12.61
N ILE A 24 3.52 -5.44 13.25
CA ILE A 24 2.12 -5.90 13.23
C ILE A 24 1.24 -5.00 14.10
N PHE A 25 1.64 -4.77 15.35
CA PHE A 25 0.77 -4.11 16.33
C PHE A 25 0.77 -2.59 16.21
N VAL A 26 1.87 -1.99 15.77
CA VAL A 26 1.96 -0.53 15.69
C VAL A 26 1.82 -0.09 14.24
N ILE A 27 2.72 -0.54 13.36
CA ILE A 27 2.72 -0.08 11.97
C ILE A 27 1.45 -0.55 11.25
N GLY A 28 1.07 -1.81 11.40
CA GLY A 28 -0.14 -2.37 10.79
C GLY A 28 -1.41 -1.62 11.19
N VAL A 29 -1.57 -1.36 12.49
CA VAL A 29 -2.73 -0.61 13.01
C VAL A 29 -2.76 0.82 12.46
N LEU A 30 -1.61 1.51 12.40
CA LEU A 30 -1.52 2.85 11.82
C LEU A 30 -1.85 2.86 10.33
N VAL A 31 -1.42 1.84 9.58
CA VAL A 31 -1.75 1.69 8.15
C VAL A 31 -3.26 1.51 7.95
N VAL A 32 -3.93 0.69 8.78
CA VAL A 32 -5.39 0.56 8.73
C VAL A 32 -6.08 1.89 8.97
N PHE A 33 -5.65 2.64 9.99
CA PHE A 33 -6.24 3.95 10.28
C PHE A 33 -6.02 4.94 9.14
N TYR A 34 -4.83 4.97 8.56
CA TYR A 34 -4.56 5.81 7.39
C TYR A 34 -5.47 5.44 6.22
N TRP A 35 -5.55 4.15 5.87
CA TRP A 35 -6.32 3.67 4.74
C TRP A 35 -7.82 3.92 4.93
N ARG A 36 -8.38 3.46 6.07
CA ARG A 36 -9.80 3.67 6.42
C ARG A 36 -10.12 5.15 6.59
N GLY A 37 -9.28 5.90 7.28
CA GLY A 37 -9.47 7.34 7.47
C GLY A 37 -9.50 8.10 6.15
N THR A 38 -8.57 7.80 5.24
CA THR A 38 -8.56 8.42 3.89
C THR A 38 -9.78 8.02 3.08
N TRP A 39 -10.19 6.75 3.15
CA TRP A 39 -11.38 6.27 2.46
C TRP A 39 -12.65 7.02 2.92
N GLU A 40 -12.88 7.06 4.23
CA GLU A 40 -14.04 7.75 4.82
C GLU A 40 -14.00 9.24 4.50
N LEU A 41 -12.84 9.89 4.58
CA LEU A 41 -12.68 11.29 4.19
C LEU A 41 -13.07 11.52 2.72
N LEU A 42 -12.74 10.61 1.82
CA LEU A 42 -13.15 10.69 0.42
C LEU A 42 -14.65 10.44 0.25
N ASP A 43 -15.26 9.56 1.04
CA ASP A 43 -16.71 9.36 1.02
C ASP A 43 -17.51 10.60 1.44
N TYR A 44 -17.03 11.32 2.46
CA TYR A 44 -17.68 12.57 2.89
C TYR A 44 -17.43 13.75 1.94
N ASN A 45 -16.23 13.85 1.34
CA ASN A 45 -15.83 15.05 0.61
C ASN A 45 -15.95 14.92 -0.91
N LEU A 46 -15.83 13.72 -1.49
CA LEU A 46 -15.76 13.55 -2.95
C LEU A 46 -17.14 13.25 -3.52
N TYR A 47 -17.87 14.30 -3.90
CA TYR A 47 -19.17 14.23 -4.58
C TYR A 47 -20.17 13.27 -3.89
N PRO A 48 -20.62 13.58 -2.67
CA PRO A 48 -21.52 12.70 -1.91
C PRO A 48 -22.85 12.42 -2.64
N ASP A 49 -23.31 13.36 -3.46
CA ASP A 49 -24.60 13.26 -4.18
C ASP A 49 -24.49 12.48 -5.51
N ASP A 50 -23.28 12.30 -6.05
CA ASP A 50 -23.06 11.65 -7.35
C ASP A 50 -21.99 10.55 -7.23
N GLY A 51 -22.46 9.37 -6.80
CA GLY A 51 -21.62 8.20 -6.59
C GLY A 51 -20.90 7.73 -7.87
N ALA A 52 -21.48 7.95 -9.04
CA ALA A 52 -20.86 7.58 -10.31
C ALA A 52 -19.66 8.50 -10.61
N LYS A 53 -19.82 9.82 -10.48
CA LYS A 53 -18.69 10.76 -10.65
C LYS A 53 -17.60 10.53 -9.60
N SER A 54 -17.97 10.32 -8.34
CA SER A 54 -17.02 10.03 -7.26
C SER A 54 -16.18 8.78 -7.58
N THR A 55 -16.85 7.73 -8.07
CA THR A 55 -16.22 6.47 -8.48
C THR A 55 -15.20 6.69 -9.60
N TRP A 56 -15.61 7.30 -10.72
CA TRP A 56 -14.74 7.43 -11.89
C TRP A 56 -13.55 8.35 -11.64
N ILE A 57 -13.72 9.40 -10.83
CA ILE A 57 -12.61 10.28 -10.42
C ILE A 57 -11.60 9.49 -9.58
N CYS A 58 -12.06 8.70 -8.61
CA CYS A 58 -11.17 7.84 -7.82
C CYS A 58 -10.45 6.78 -8.67
N VAL A 59 -11.14 6.16 -9.63
CA VAL A 59 -10.53 5.22 -10.58
C VAL A 59 -9.45 5.93 -11.41
N ALA A 60 -9.74 7.10 -11.96
CA ALA A 60 -8.81 7.85 -12.80
C ALA A 60 -7.56 8.30 -12.02
N ILE A 61 -7.75 8.89 -10.84
CA ILE A 61 -6.66 9.37 -9.99
C ILE A 61 -5.84 8.20 -9.45
N GLY A 62 -6.49 7.12 -8.99
CA GLY A 62 -5.81 5.96 -8.43
C GLY A 62 -4.98 5.23 -9.50
N ASN A 63 -5.60 4.81 -10.60
CA ASN A 63 -4.91 4.05 -11.65
C ASN A 63 -3.86 4.91 -12.37
N GLY A 64 -4.21 6.16 -12.71
CA GLY A 64 -3.27 7.08 -13.35
C GLY A 64 -2.08 7.38 -12.44
N GLY A 65 -2.35 7.75 -11.18
CA GLY A 65 -1.32 8.06 -10.19
C GLY A 65 -0.37 6.89 -9.92
N LEU A 66 -0.91 5.69 -9.72
CA LEU A 66 -0.11 4.47 -9.52
C LEU A 66 0.73 4.15 -10.77
N PHE A 67 0.18 4.28 -11.96
CA PHE A 67 0.92 4.04 -13.21
C PHE A 67 2.10 5.01 -13.37
N PHE A 68 1.85 6.32 -13.21
CA PHE A 68 2.92 7.33 -13.30
C PHE A 68 3.97 7.12 -12.22
N ALA A 69 3.55 6.80 -11.00
CA ALA A 69 4.48 6.58 -9.92
C ALA A 69 5.30 5.29 -10.09
N ALA A 70 4.75 4.24 -10.68
CA ALA A 70 5.51 3.04 -11.05
C ALA A 70 6.63 3.38 -12.05
N MET A 71 6.36 4.25 -13.03
CA MET A 71 7.39 4.74 -13.94
C MET A 71 8.46 5.58 -13.21
N LEU A 72 8.03 6.45 -12.31
CA LEU A 72 8.92 7.34 -11.55
C LEU A 72 9.77 6.60 -10.50
N GLN A 73 9.22 5.55 -9.88
CA GLN A 73 9.88 4.79 -8.81
C GLN A 73 11.24 4.25 -9.25
N GLU A 74 11.36 3.75 -10.48
CA GLU A 74 12.62 3.22 -10.99
C GLU A 74 13.66 4.33 -11.22
N THR A 75 13.24 5.47 -11.77
CA THR A 75 14.09 6.64 -11.97
C THR A 75 14.57 7.22 -10.64
N PHE A 76 13.67 7.32 -9.65
CA PHE A 76 13.99 7.81 -8.31
C PHE A 76 14.95 6.87 -7.58
N ASN A 77 14.70 5.56 -7.59
CA ASN A 77 15.60 4.60 -6.95
C ASN A 77 17.01 4.64 -7.54
N LYS A 78 17.14 4.78 -8.86
CA LYS A 78 18.45 4.92 -9.53
C LYS A 78 19.17 6.22 -9.14
N HIS A 79 18.47 7.35 -9.11
CA HIS A 79 19.06 8.63 -8.70
C HIS A 79 19.45 8.66 -7.22
N MET A 80 18.65 8.03 -6.37
CA MET A 80 18.82 8.05 -4.92
C MET A 80 19.85 7.04 -4.39
N THR A 81 20.14 5.97 -5.14
CA THR A 81 21.16 4.95 -4.76
C THR A 81 22.54 5.25 -5.35
N SER A 82 22.69 6.35 -6.10
CA SER A 82 23.97 6.75 -6.69
C SER A 82 24.99 7.15 -5.61
N LYS A 83 26.28 6.88 -5.86
CA LYS A 83 27.40 6.92 -4.89
C LYS A 83 27.63 8.25 -4.12
N ASN A 84 26.90 9.32 -4.45
CA ASN A 84 26.92 10.62 -3.75
C ASN A 84 25.72 10.85 -2.80
N ALA A 85 24.87 9.84 -2.56
CA ALA A 85 23.64 9.98 -1.79
C ALA A 85 23.84 10.34 -0.30
N THR A 86 25.01 10.07 0.28
CA THR A 86 25.33 10.33 1.69
C THR A 86 25.27 11.81 2.08
N SER A 87 25.48 12.73 1.12
CA SER A 87 25.36 14.17 1.38
C SER A 87 23.91 14.67 1.43
N LYS A 88 22.93 13.86 0.98
CA LYS A 88 21.51 14.23 0.88
C LYS A 88 20.59 13.28 1.66
N TRP A 89 21.07 12.62 2.72
CA TRP A 89 20.30 11.64 3.49
C TRP A 89 18.96 12.20 4.03
N ILE A 90 18.95 13.46 4.47
CA ILE A 90 17.72 14.13 4.94
C ILE A 90 16.71 14.27 3.79
N LEU A 91 17.17 14.76 2.63
CA LEU A 91 16.31 14.89 1.45
C LEU A 91 15.79 13.52 1.00
N TRP A 92 16.64 12.50 1.02
CA TRP A 92 16.26 11.12 0.72
C TRP A 92 15.17 10.62 1.66
N PHE A 93 15.32 10.82 2.97
CA PHE A 93 14.36 10.40 3.98
C PHE A 93 13.00 11.09 3.77
N PHE A 94 12.98 12.41 3.61
CA PHE A 94 11.74 13.15 3.39
C PHE A 94 11.06 12.78 2.07
N PHE A 95 11.83 12.72 0.99
CA PHE A 95 11.28 12.45 -0.33
C PHE A 95 10.73 11.02 -0.44
N ASN A 96 11.43 10.04 0.14
CA ASN A 96 10.99 8.65 0.14
C ASN A 96 9.70 8.45 0.96
N HIS A 97 9.59 9.10 2.13
CA HIS A 97 8.36 9.06 2.92
C HIS A 97 7.21 9.76 2.22
N LEU A 98 7.43 10.98 1.70
CA LEU A 98 6.40 11.72 1.00
C LEU A 98 5.88 10.94 -0.23
N PHE A 99 6.80 10.37 -1.01
CA PHE A 99 6.46 9.52 -2.14
C PHE A 99 5.63 8.31 -1.70
N SER A 100 6.01 7.64 -0.60
CA SER A 100 5.26 6.50 -0.06
C SER A 100 3.85 6.89 0.40
N TYR A 101 3.68 8.05 1.03
CA TYR A 101 2.35 8.56 1.42
C TYR A 101 1.47 8.91 0.21
N VAL A 102 2.03 9.55 -0.81
CA VAL A 102 1.30 9.86 -2.05
C VAL A 102 0.88 8.57 -2.77
N MET A 103 1.75 7.56 -2.77
CA MET A 103 1.43 6.24 -3.30
C MET A 103 0.32 5.54 -2.52
N GLY A 104 0.35 5.64 -1.19
CA GLY A 104 -0.72 5.16 -0.33
C GLY A 104 -2.06 5.81 -0.69
N PHE A 105 -2.09 7.12 -0.92
CA PHE A 105 -3.29 7.84 -1.32
C PHE A 105 -3.85 7.37 -2.68
N PHE A 106 -2.98 7.18 -3.68
CA PHE A 106 -3.43 6.65 -4.99
C PHE A 106 -3.93 5.21 -4.88
N SER A 107 -3.32 4.39 -4.02
CA SER A 107 -3.83 3.04 -3.70
C SER A 107 -5.23 3.09 -3.11
N VAL A 108 -5.48 3.94 -2.12
CA VAL A 108 -6.82 4.13 -1.53
C VAL A 108 -7.83 4.57 -2.60
N CYS A 109 -7.47 5.54 -3.45
CA CYS A 109 -8.34 5.99 -4.55
C CYS A 109 -8.65 4.85 -5.55
N HIS A 110 -7.65 4.05 -5.91
CA HIS A 110 -7.82 2.93 -6.83
C HIS A 110 -8.82 1.92 -6.27
N TRP A 111 -8.60 1.47 -5.04
CA TRP A 111 -9.47 0.49 -4.41
C TRP A 111 -10.86 1.04 -4.15
N ARG A 112 -10.97 2.26 -3.62
CA ARG A 112 -12.27 2.93 -3.43
C ARG A 112 -13.04 3.02 -4.74
N GLY A 113 -12.40 3.49 -5.79
CA GLY A 113 -13.00 3.59 -7.11
C GLY A 113 -13.51 2.23 -7.62
N ILE A 114 -12.71 1.17 -7.51
CA ILE A 114 -13.13 -0.17 -7.97
C ILE A 114 -14.29 -0.70 -7.15
N TRP A 115 -14.23 -0.60 -5.81
CA TRP A 115 -15.27 -1.12 -4.93
C TRP A 115 -16.60 -0.37 -5.07
N HIS A 116 -16.57 0.97 -5.14
CA HIS A 116 -17.79 1.75 -5.37
C HIS A 116 -18.34 1.54 -6.77
N GLY A 117 -17.48 1.40 -7.78
CA GLY A 117 -17.90 1.08 -9.15
C GLY A 117 -18.57 -0.27 -9.24
N LEU A 118 -17.96 -1.31 -8.66
CA LEU A 118 -18.55 -2.65 -8.60
C LEU A 118 -19.93 -2.59 -7.94
N ASN A 119 -20.02 -2.02 -6.74
CA ASN A 119 -21.29 -1.88 -6.01
C ASN A 119 -22.36 -1.10 -6.79
N HIS A 120 -21.96 -0.08 -7.56
CA HIS A 120 -22.88 0.73 -8.36
C HIS A 120 -23.40 0.00 -9.59
N TYR A 121 -22.54 -0.75 -10.29
CA TYR A 121 -22.86 -1.37 -11.57
C TYR A 121 -23.38 -2.81 -11.45
N THR A 122 -22.93 -3.59 -10.46
CA THR A 122 -23.40 -4.97 -10.26
C THR A 122 -24.48 -5.09 -9.19
N GLY A 123 -24.73 -4.03 -8.41
CA GLY A 123 -25.65 -4.07 -7.29
C GLY A 123 -25.16 -4.99 -6.15
N LYS A 124 -25.99 -5.15 -5.11
CA LYS A 124 -25.69 -6.02 -3.95
C LYS A 124 -26.40 -7.36 -4.05
N THR A 125 -26.14 -8.11 -5.12
CA THR A 125 -26.66 -9.48 -5.33
C THR A 125 -25.59 -10.52 -4.98
N ASP A 126 -26.00 -11.76 -4.75
CA ASP A 126 -25.10 -12.88 -4.36
C ASP A 126 -23.96 -13.11 -5.38
N GLU A 127 -24.20 -12.77 -6.65
CA GLU A 127 -23.23 -12.83 -7.74
C GLU A 127 -22.10 -11.78 -7.60
N SER A 128 -22.41 -10.59 -7.07
CA SER A 128 -21.41 -9.54 -6.81
C SER A 128 -20.33 -9.99 -5.81
N TYR A 129 -20.67 -10.88 -4.87
CA TYR A 129 -19.70 -11.48 -3.95
C TYR A 129 -18.70 -12.38 -4.70
N ILE A 130 -19.16 -13.14 -5.69
CA ILE A 130 -18.30 -14.01 -6.51
C ILE A 130 -17.36 -13.17 -7.38
N TYR A 131 -17.86 -12.09 -8.00
CA TYR A 131 -17.01 -11.15 -8.74
C TYR A 131 -15.97 -10.48 -7.83
N SER A 132 -16.35 -10.12 -6.60
CA SER A 132 -15.40 -9.57 -5.63
C SER A 132 -14.29 -10.56 -5.26
N LEU A 133 -14.62 -11.86 -5.12
CA LEU A 133 -13.63 -12.92 -4.86
C LEU A 133 -12.65 -13.08 -6.04
N ILE A 134 -13.14 -13.03 -7.27
CA ILE A 134 -12.32 -13.18 -8.48
C ILE A 134 -11.42 -11.96 -8.73
N VAL A 135 -11.82 -10.75 -8.34
CA VAL A 135 -10.96 -9.56 -8.47
C VAL A 135 -9.90 -9.51 -7.36
N VAL A 136 -10.19 -10.07 -6.18
CA VAL A 136 -9.25 -10.10 -5.03
C VAL A 136 -8.17 -11.18 -5.19
N LEU A 137 -8.51 -12.35 -5.72
CA LEU A 137 -7.59 -13.50 -5.82
C LEU A 137 -6.35 -13.30 -6.73
N PRO A 138 -6.41 -12.64 -7.91
CA PRO A 138 -5.27 -12.45 -8.80
C PRO A 138 -4.18 -11.53 -8.23
N ASN A 139 -4.54 -10.62 -7.31
CA ASN A 139 -3.57 -9.72 -6.68
C ASN A 139 -2.69 -10.44 -5.64
N CYS A 140 -3.04 -11.66 -5.22
CA CYS A 140 -2.24 -12.48 -4.30
C CYS A 140 -1.12 -13.28 -5.00
N VAL A 141 -1.06 -13.28 -6.34
CA VAL A 141 -0.19 -14.17 -7.11
C VAL A 141 0.78 -13.40 -7.99
N THR A 142 1.61 -12.52 -7.42
CA THR A 142 2.88 -12.14 -8.09
C THR A 142 4.00 -11.80 -7.10
N ARG A 143 4.76 -12.84 -6.70
CA ARG A 143 6.23 -12.92 -6.50
C ARG A 143 6.62 -13.71 -5.24
N PRO A 144 7.40 -14.81 -5.38
CA PRO A 144 8.06 -15.43 -4.25
C PRO A 144 9.10 -14.45 -3.68
N GLY A 145 8.85 -13.93 -2.48
CA GLY A 145 9.73 -12.97 -1.79
C GLY A 145 9.07 -11.64 -1.38
N ALA A 146 7.81 -11.39 -1.76
CA ALA A 146 7.08 -10.16 -1.43
C ALA A 146 5.99 -10.35 -0.36
N VAL A 147 6.18 -11.29 0.57
CA VAL A 147 5.18 -11.70 1.59
C VAL A 147 4.66 -10.52 2.44
N TYR A 148 5.40 -9.41 2.50
CA TYR A 148 5.01 -8.24 3.30
C TYR A 148 4.23 -7.16 2.53
N TYR A 149 4.13 -7.23 1.20
CA TYR A 149 3.42 -6.21 0.41
C TYR A 149 2.00 -6.63 0.00
N CYS A 150 1.62 -7.90 0.16
CA CYS A 150 0.27 -8.40 -0.15
C CYS A 150 -0.67 -8.46 1.06
N LEU A 151 -0.19 -8.30 2.29
CA LEU A 151 -1.01 -8.43 3.51
C LEU A 151 -1.66 -7.13 3.97
N TRP A 152 -1.48 -6.03 3.24
CA TRP A 152 -2.12 -4.77 3.55
C TRP A 152 -2.71 -4.19 2.26
N TRP A 153 -4.04 -4.34 2.18
CA TRP A 153 -5.01 -3.69 1.30
C TRP A 153 -4.57 -2.36 0.68
#